data_AF-K9XK43-F1
#
_entry.id   AF-K9XK43-F1
#
_cell.length_a   1.000
_cell.length_b   1.000
_cell.length_c   1.000
_cell.angle_alpha   90.00
_cell.angle_beta   90.00
_cell.angle_gamma   90.00
#
_symmetry.space_group_name_H-M   'P 1'
#
loop_
_entity.id
_entity.type
_entity.pdbx_description
1 polymer ?
#
loop_
_entity_poly.entity_id
_entity_poly.type
_entity_poly.pdbx_seq_one_letter_code
_entity_poly.pdbx_strand_id
1 'polypeptide(L)'
;MQIDWQEVKRLLVVVVGDPAVMPALHRLKILAHAKITLLATQHLADTAGLCAIFCTTNWVNVSKETGLVKKLCNLRFNAAIIFTAQSESPYPLAYLCYLAGIPIRVGQSKEFGGSVLSHWIKPPLEDLPKIDPHLYLLDAVNFPFTVIPDL
;
A
#
# COMPACT_ATOMS: atom_id res chain seq x y z
N MET A 1 -13.69 -6.91 -8.22
CA MET A 1 -14.63 -5.90 -7.68
C MET A 1 -13.96 -4.55 -7.81
N GLN A 2 -14.68 -3.51 -8.20
CA GLN A 2 -14.09 -2.17 -8.30
C GLN A 2 -14.06 -1.51 -6.92
N ILE A 3 -12.99 -0.78 -6.61
CA ILE A 3 -12.88 -0.04 -5.36
C ILE A 3 -13.55 1.32 -5.53
N ASP A 4 -14.49 1.66 -4.65
CA ASP A 4 -14.98 3.03 -4.52
C ASP A 4 -14.09 3.79 -3.54
N TRP A 5 -13.17 4.60 -4.08
CA TRP A 5 -12.22 5.37 -3.29
C TRP A 5 -12.85 6.53 -2.52
N GLN A 6 -14.09 6.94 -2.84
CA GLN A 6 -14.80 7.99 -2.10
C GLN A 6 -15.33 7.49 -0.74
N GLU A 7 -15.64 6.20 -0.65
CA GLU A 7 -16.09 5.53 0.57
C GLU A 7 -14.94 5.14 1.51
N VAL A 8 -13.70 5.16 1.03
CA VAL A 8 -12.52 4.92 1.86
C VAL A 8 -12.25 6.14 2.74
N LYS A 9 -12.52 6.04 4.04
CA LYS A 9 -12.27 7.13 5.01
C LYS A 9 -10.92 7.02 5.71
N ARG A 10 -10.38 5.82 5.86
CA ARG A 10 -9.08 5.55 6.49
C ARG A 10 -8.26 4.60 5.62
N LEU A 11 -7.16 5.12 5.08
CA LEU A 11 -6.27 4.40 4.18
C LEU A 11 -4.93 4.13 4.87
N LEU A 12 -4.56 2.86 4.96
CA LEU A 12 -3.21 2.45 5.32
C LEU A 12 -2.36 2.41 4.05
N VAL A 13 -1.23 3.10 4.04
CA VAL A 13 -0.24 2.99 2.96
C VAL A 13 0.95 2.26 3.54
N VAL A 14 1.25 1.09 3.00
CA VAL A 14 2.38 0.28 3.46
C VAL A 14 3.51 0.44 2.45
N VAL A 15 4.70 0.80 2.92
CA VAL A 15 5.87 0.90 2.04
C VAL A 15 7.04 0.15 2.62
N VAL A 16 7.64 -0.71 1.80
CA VAL A 16 8.86 -1.44 2.13
C VAL A 16 9.86 -1.36 0.98
N GLY A 17 11.05 -0.82 1.29
CA GLY A 17 12.27 -1.04 0.53
C GLY A 17 12.45 -0.24 -0.76
N ASP A 18 11.48 0.59 -1.19
CA ASP A 18 11.58 1.28 -2.47
C ASP A 18 11.52 2.82 -2.35
N PRO A 19 12.64 3.54 -2.56
CA PRO A 19 12.64 5.01 -2.55
C PRO A 19 11.90 5.62 -3.76
N ALA A 20 11.67 4.86 -4.83
CA ALA A 20 10.92 5.32 -6.00
C ALA A 20 9.41 5.43 -5.74
N VAL A 21 8.92 5.09 -4.54
CA VAL A 21 7.50 5.21 -4.17
C VAL A 21 6.98 6.66 -4.12
N MET A 22 7.89 7.65 -4.07
CA MET A 22 7.56 9.04 -3.75
C MET A 22 6.50 9.68 -4.68
N PRO A 23 6.51 9.49 -6.01
CA PRO A 23 5.46 10.01 -6.89
C PRO A 23 4.07 9.44 -6.54
N ALA A 24 3.99 8.14 -6.23
CA ALA A 24 2.75 7.50 -5.81
C ALA A 24 2.27 8.03 -4.45
N LEU A 25 3.19 8.21 -3.48
CA LEU A 25 2.85 8.84 -2.19
C LEU A 25 2.35 10.28 -2.36
N HIS A 26 2.96 11.05 -3.26
CA HIS A 26 2.53 12.41 -3.56
C HIS A 26 1.11 12.44 -4.15
N ARG A 27 0.82 11.55 -5.11
CA ARG A 27 -0.53 11.40 -5.69
C ARG A 27 -1.56 11.04 -4.63
N LEU A 28 -1.25 10.08 -3.75
CA LEU A 28 -2.11 9.71 -2.63
C LEU A 28 -2.38 10.90 -1.71
N LYS A 29 -1.33 11.66 -1.34
CA LYS A 29 -1.45 12.81 -0.43
C LYS A 29 -2.35 13.92 -0.96
N ILE A 30 -2.35 14.14 -2.28
CA ILE A 30 -3.13 15.21 -2.92
C ILE A 30 -4.57 14.75 -3.19
N LEU A 31 -4.76 13.52 -3.65
CA LEU A 31 -6.03 13.09 -4.25
C LEU A 31 -6.86 12.16 -3.37
N ALA A 32 -6.29 11.56 -2.32
CA ALA A 32 -7.06 10.72 -1.42
C ALA A 32 -8.06 11.57 -0.60
N HIS A 33 -9.33 11.20 -0.64
CA HIS A 33 -10.30 11.68 0.34
C HIS A 33 -9.99 11.11 1.75
N ALA A 34 -9.39 9.92 1.81
CA ALA A 34 -9.13 9.20 3.05
C ALA A 34 -8.07 9.88 3.94
N LYS A 35 -8.21 9.72 5.26
CA LYS A 35 -7.09 9.94 6.19
C LYS A 35 -6.03 8.87 5.95
N ILE A 36 -4.86 9.30 5.46
CA ILE A 36 -3.72 8.42 5.22
C ILE A 36 -2.91 8.19 6.50
N THR A 37 -2.53 6.94 6.75
CA THR A 37 -1.50 6.56 7.73
C THR A 37 -0.46 5.70 7.03
N LEU A 38 0.81 6.02 7.22
CA LEU A 38 1.93 5.28 6.65
C LEU A 38 2.34 4.14 7.59
N LEU A 39 2.51 2.93 7.08
CA LEU A 39 3.20 1.83 7.74
C LEU A 39 4.52 1.63 7.01
N ALA A 40 5.62 1.99 7.66
CA ALA A 40 6.94 2.00 7.02
C ALA A 40 8.06 1.77 8.04
N THR A 41 9.27 1.58 7.53
CA THR A 41 10.49 1.70 8.34
C THR A 41 10.70 3.17 8.74
N GLN A 42 11.47 3.40 9.81
CA GLN A 42 11.65 4.73 10.39
C GLN A 42 12.19 5.77 9.39
N HIS A 43 13.12 5.36 8.53
CA HIS A 43 13.79 6.24 7.57
C HIS A 43 12.84 6.88 6.54
N LEU A 44 11.78 6.18 6.13
CA LEU A 44 10.87 6.66 5.09
C LEU A 44 9.81 7.65 5.62
N ALA A 45 9.44 7.51 6.90
CA ALA A 45 8.36 8.30 7.50
C ALA A 45 8.66 9.81 7.51
N ASP A 46 9.90 10.16 7.80
CA ASP A 46 10.34 11.55 7.93
C ASP A 46 10.23 12.31 6.61
N THR A 47 10.38 11.63 5.48
CA THR A 47 10.33 12.23 4.13
C THR A 47 8.90 12.49 3.65
N ALA A 48 7.93 11.66 4.04
CA ALA A 48 6.56 11.76 3.52
C ALA A 48 5.71 12.84 4.22
N GLY A 49 6.08 13.24 5.44
CA GLY A 49 5.29 14.16 6.27
C GLY A 49 3.90 13.62 6.59
N LEU A 50 3.78 12.30 6.76
CA LEU A 50 2.54 11.58 7.08
C LEU A 50 2.63 11.00 8.51
N CYS A 51 1.48 10.82 9.16
CA CYS A 51 1.44 10.05 10.40
C CYS A 51 1.91 8.62 10.13
N ALA A 52 2.94 8.17 10.85
CA ALA A 52 3.58 6.89 10.60
C ALA A 52 3.44 5.91 11.77
N ILE A 53 3.27 4.64 11.43
CA ILE A 53 3.43 3.49 12.32
C ILE A 53 4.70 2.78 11.86
N PHE A 54 5.64 2.58 12.78
CA PHE A 54 6.88 1.90 12.45
C PHE A 54 6.71 0.39 12.53
N CYS A 55 7.22 -0.31 11.51
CA CYS A 55 7.33 -1.77 11.51
C CYS A 55 8.69 -2.23 10.98
N THR A 56 9.12 -3.40 11.45
CA THR A 56 10.23 -4.15 10.86
C THR A 56 9.68 -5.33 10.08
N THR A 57 10.35 -5.70 8.99
CA THR A 57 9.91 -6.77 8.07
C THR A 57 10.68 -8.08 8.24
N ASN A 58 11.39 -8.25 9.36
CA ASN A 58 12.14 -9.47 9.66
C ASN A 58 11.30 -10.58 10.32
N TRP A 59 10.09 -10.27 10.82
CA TRP A 59 9.11 -11.24 11.34
C TRP A 59 9.68 -12.27 12.32
N VAL A 60 10.36 -11.81 13.38
CA VAL A 60 11.06 -12.69 14.35
C VAL A 60 10.47 -12.66 15.76
N ASN A 61 9.50 -11.79 16.06
CA ASN A 61 9.01 -11.56 17.42
C ASN A 61 7.48 -11.54 17.47
N VAL A 62 6.90 -12.72 17.67
CA VAL A 62 5.44 -12.95 17.64
C VAL A 62 4.66 -11.94 18.49
N SER A 63 5.18 -11.56 19.66
CA SER A 63 4.54 -10.57 20.54
C SER A 63 4.49 -9.17 19.91
N LYS A 64 5.56 -8.74 19.23
CA LYS A 64 5.59 -7.47 18.48
C LYS A 64 4.63 -7.51 17.29
N GLU A 65 4.63 -8.60 16.53
CA GLU A 65 3.80 -8.70 15.32
C GLU A 65 2.31 -8.83 15.64
N THR A 66 1.94 -9.64 16.64
CA THR A 66 0.55 -9.70 17.13
C THR A 66 0.11 -8.38 17.78
N GLY A 67 1.02 -7.66 18.44
CA GLY A 67 0.78 -6.30 18.92
C GLY A 67 0.49 -5.31 17.79
N LEU A 68 1.22 -5.39 16.68
CA LEU A 68 0.99 -4.58 15.50
C LEU A 68 -0.37 -4.90 14.85
N VAL A 69 -0.74 -6.18 14.73
CA VAL A 69 -2.08 -6.59 14.25
C VAL A 69 -3.19 -5.96 15.09
N LYS A 70 -3.10 -6.05 16.43
CA LYS A 70 -4.08 -5.42 17.34
C LYS A 70 -4.15 -3.92 17.16
N LYS A 71 -2.99 -3.25 17.02
CA LYS A 71 -2.92 -1.81 16.79
C LYS A 71 -3.64 -1.41 15.50
N LEU A 72 -3.39 -2.12 14.40
CA LEU A 72 -4.02 -1.84 13.11
C LEU A 72 -5.52 -2.12 13.12
N CYS A 73 -5.96 -3.19 13.77
CA CYS A 73 -7.38 -3.51 13.96
C CYS A 73 -8.12 -2.37 14.67
N ASN A 74 -7.54 -1.81 15.73
CA ASN A 74 -8.13 -0.69 16.48
C ASN A 74 -8.21 0.60 15.66
N LEU A 75 -7.37 0.76 14.63
CA LEU A 75 -7.37 1.92 13.76
C LEU A 75 -8.41 1.85 12.64
N ARG A 76 -9.09 0.70 12.45
CA ARG A 76 -10.25 0.54 11.57
C ARG A 76 -10.03 1.07 10.14
N PHE A 77 -8.93 0.67 9.52
CA PHE A 77 -8.67 1.01 8.11
C PHE A 77 -9.68 0.34 7.19
N ASN A 78 -10.16 1.08 6.19
CA ASN A 78 -11.05 0.54 5.17
C ASN A 78 -10.26 -0.09 4.02
N ALA A 79 -9.07 0.43 3.76
CA ALA A 79 -8.20 -0.03 2.69
C ALA A 79 -6.72 0.02 3.11
N ALA A 80 -5.94 -0.85 2.48
CA ALA A 80 -4.49 -0.85 2.50
C ALA A 80 -3.95 -0.91 1.06
N ILE A 81 -3.02 -0.02 0.72
CA ILE A 81 -2.21 -0.10 -0.50
C ILE A 81 -0.78 -0.46 -0.10
N ILE A 82 -0.25 -1.52 -0.69
CA ILE A 82 1.04 -2.10 -0.32
C ILE A 82 2.01 -1.91 -1.47
N PHE A 83 2.99 -1.05 -1.23
CA PHE A 83 4.12 -0.80 -2.13
C PHE A 83 5.35 -1.57 -1.63
N THR A 84 5.93 -2.36 -2.52
CA THR A 84 7.15 -3.12 -2.27
C THR A 84 8.17 -2.88 -3.38
N ALA A 85 9.45 -2.97 -3.05
CA ALA A 85 10.51 -3.08 -4.05
C ALA A 85 10.33 -4.37 -4.88
N GLN A 86 10.93 -4.41 -6.07
CA GLN A 86 10.77 -5.53 -7.02
C GLN A 86 11.18 -6.91 -6.44
N SER A 87 12.15 -6.94 -5.52
CA SER A 87 12.62 -8.17 -4.86
C SER A 87 11.78 -8.56 -3.63
N GLU A 88 10.89 -7.69 -3.18
CA GLU A 88 10.13 -7.86 -1.94
C GLU A 88 8.71 -8.35 -2.23
N SER A 89 8.29 -9.36 -1.48
CA SER A 89 6.93 -9.90 -1.58
C SER A 89 5.94 -9.01 -0.81
N PRO A 90 4.77 -8.66 -1.38
CA PRO A 90 3.74 -7.92 -0.64
C PRO A 90 3.00 -8.80 0.38
N TYR A 91 3.10 -10.14 0.25
CA TYR A 91 2.22 -11.05 0.97
C TYR A 91 2.38 -11.07 2.49
N PRO A 92 3.58 -10.96 3.09
CA PRO A 92 3.70 -10.85 4.54
C PRO A 92 2.93 -9.64 5.11
N LEU A 93 3.02 -8.49 4.45
CA LEU A 93 2.33 -7.26 4.85
C LEU A 93 0.83 -7.32 4.55
N ALA A 94 0.46 -7.92 3.42
CA ALA A 94 -0.93 -8.16 3.07
C ALA A 94 -1.59 -9.11 4.07
N TYR A 95 -0.86 -10.12 4.55
CA TYR A 95 -1.33 -11.05 5.56
C TYR A 95 -1.51 -10.37 6.93
N LEU A 96 -0.57 -9.51 7.31
CA LEU A 96 -0.73 -8.65 8.48
C LEU A 96 -1.98 -7.75 8.38
N CYS A 97 -2.23 -7.14 7.21
CA CYS A 97 -3.44 -6.34 6.96
C CYS A 97 -4.71 -7.19 6.99
N TYR A 98 -4.66 -8.42 6.48
CA TYR A 98 -5.75 -9.39 6.52
C TYR A 98 -6.10 -9.76 7.96
N LEU A 99 -5.11 -10.11 8.79
CA LEU A 99 -5.31 -10.42 10.21
C LEU A 99 -5.82 -9.21 11.01
N ALA A 100 -5.48 -7.99 10.59
CA ALA A 100 -6.01 -6.76 11.17
C ALA A 100 -7.46 -6.45 10.72
N GLY A 101 -8.06 -7.27 9.86
CA GLY A 101 -9.44 -7.12 9.39
C GLY A 101 -9.64 -6.02 8.36
N ILE A 102 -8.58 -5.56 7.68
CA ILE A 102 -8.68 -4.51 6.65
C ILE A 102 -9.29 -5.12 5.39
N PRO A 103 -10.48 -4.72 4.92
CA PRO A 103 -11.21 -5.46 3.90
C PRO A 103 -10.63 -5.28 2.49
N ILE A 104 -10.16 -4.08 2.14
CA ILE A 104 -9.48 -3.80 0.87
C ILE A 104 -7.97 -3.82 1.10
N ARG A 105 -7.27 -4.69 0.39
CA ARG A 105 -5.82 -4.90 0.43
C ARG A 105 -5.33 -5.03 -1.01
N VAL A 106 -4.63 -4.00 -1.48
CA VAL A 106 -4.12 -3.84 -2.83
C VAL A 106 -2.62 -4.06 -2.83
N GLY A 107 -2.11 -4.81 -3.79
CA GLY A 107 -0.68 -5.04 -3.94
C GLY A 107 -0.34 -5.69 -5.28
N GLN A 108 0.93 -5.55 -5.67
CA GLN A 108 1.46 -6.10 -6.91
C GLN A 108 2.30 -7.34 -6.64
N SER A 109 2.07 -8.44 -7.39
CA SER A 109 2.93 -9.62 -7.30
C SER A 109 2.93 -10.44 -8.59
N LYS A 110 4.06 -11.07 -8.91
CA LYS A 110 4.15 -12.09 -9.98
C LYS A 110 3.50 -13.41 -9.55
N GLU A 111 3.44 -13.67 -8.25
CA GLU A 111 2.91 -14.91 -7.66
C GLU A 111 1.49 -14.71 -7.14
N PHE A 112 0.71 -15.80 -7.13
CA PHE A 112 -0.63 -15.82 -6.53
C PHE A 112 -0.58 -16.31 -5.08
N GLY A 113 -1.04 -15.49 -4.15
CA GLY A 113 -1.08 -15.78 -2.70
C GLY A 113 -2.50 -15.88 -2.14
N GLY A 114 -3.47 -16.28 -2.96
CA GLY A 114 -4.87 -16.43 -2.53
C GLY A 114 -5.57 -15.08 -2.27
N SER A 115 -6.54 -15.09 -1.36
CA SER A 115 -7.35 -13.91 -1.00
C SER A 115 -6.64 -12.95 -0.04
N VAL A 116 -5.38 -13.21 0.32
CA VAL A 116 -4.60 -12.34 1.20
C VAL A 116 -4.46 -10.94 0.60
N LEU A 117 -4.24 -10.85 -0.71
CA LEU A 117 -4.54 -9.64 -1.47
C LEU A 117 -5.98 -9.73 -1.97
N SER A 118 -6.82 -8.77 -1.58
CA SER A 118 -8.17 -8.68 -2.13
C SER A 118 -8.17 -8.19 -3.59
N HIS A 119 -7.15 -7.41 -3.95
CA HIS A 119 -6.93 -6.83 -5.26
C HIS A 119 -5.47 -7.09 -5.62
N TRP A 120 -5.24 -8.26 -6.21
CA TRP A 120 -3.93 -8.68 -6.69
C TRP A 120 -3.72 -8.17 -8.11
N ILE A 121 -2.72 -7.31 -8.28
CA ILE A 121 -2.34 -6.75 -9.57
C ILE A 121 -1.07 -7.43 -10.05
N LYS A 122 -1.04 -7.83 -11.33
CA LYS A 122 0.19 -8.33 -11.95
C LYS A 122 1.09 -7.15 -12.35
N PRO A 123 2.40 -7.23 -12.12
CA PRO A 123 3.32 -6.20 -12.59
C PRO A 123 3.30 -6.05 -14.11
N PRO A 124 3.65 -4.87 -14.65
CA PRO A 124 3.79 -4.69 -16.08
C PRO A 124 4.84 -5.65 -16.66
N LEU A 125 4.67 -6.00 -17.94
CA LEU A 125 5.63 -6.84 -18.66
C LEU A 125 6.97 -6.10 -18.80
N GLU A 126 8.07 -6.84 -18.71
CA GLU A 126 9.44 -6.30 -18.67
C GLU A 126 9.85 -5.55 -19.96
N ASP A 127 9.17 -5.82 -21.08
CA ASP A 127 9.46 -5.24 -22.40
C ASP A 127 8.74 -3.90 -22.68
N LEU A 128 7.93 -3.40 -21.74
CA LEU A 128 7.26 -2.10 -21.87
C LEU A 128 8.23 -0.95 -21.55
N PRO A 129 7.97 0.28 -22.06
CA PRO A 129 8.64 1.48 -21.56
C PRO A 129 8.64 1.49 -20.03
N LYS A 130 9.70 2.02 -19.39
CA LYS A 130 9.82 2.01 -17.91
C LYS A 130 8.64 2.76 -17.27
N ILE A 131 7.58 2.02 -16.98
CA ILE A 131 6.42 2.47 -16.22
C ILE A 131 6.81 2.39 -14.74
N ASP A 132 6.56 3.45 -13.99
CA ASP A 132 6.70 3.43 -12.54
C ASP A 132 5.73 2.40 -11.94
N PRO A 133 6.21 1.35 -11.27
CA PRO A 133 5.36 0.26 -10.80
C PRO A 133 4.37 0.70 -9.71
N HIS A 134 4.70 1.74 -8.94
CA HIS A 134 3.85 2.26 -7.86
C HIS A 134 2.71 3.10 -8.43
N LEU A 135 2.99 3.95 -9.43
CA LEU A 135 1.94 4.67 -10.15
C LEU A 135 1.04 3.71 -10.95
N TYR A 136 1.63 2.71 -11.60
CA TYR A 136 0.88 1.67 -12.29
C TYR A 136 -0.07 0.93 -11.36
N LEU A 137 0.37 0.60 -10.13
CA LEU A 137 -0.49 -0.05 -9.14
C LEU A 137 -1.73 0.81 -8.83
N LEU A 138 -1.56 2.13 -8.70
CA LEU A 138 -2.65 3.07 -8.46
C LEU A 138 -3.60 3.14 -9.67
N ASP A 139 -3.07 3.17 -10.88
CA ASP A 139 -3.88 3.19 -12.11
C ASP A 139 -4.68 1.90 -12.28
N ALA A 140 -4.06 0.74 -12.03
CA ALA A 140 -4.70 -0.57 -12.14
C ALA A 140 -5.89 -0.77 -11.19
N VAL A 141 -5.97 0.02 -10.12
CA VAL A 141 -7.11 0.02 -9.18
C VAL A 141 -8.00 1.25 -9.31
N ASN A 142 -7.88 2.00 -10.41
CA ASN A 142 -8.64 3.21 -10.71
C ASN A 142 -8.56 4.24 -9.57
N PHE A 143 -7.38 4.38 -8.94
CA PHE A 143 -7.17 5.44 -7.96
C PHE A 143 -7.28 6.81 -8.66
N PRO A 144 -7.86 7.84 -8.04
CA PRO A 144 -7.95 9.17 -8.65
C PRO A 144 -6.62 9.68 -9.22
N PHE A 145 -6.67 10.34 -10.39
CA PHE A 145 -5.56 11.05 -11.00
C PHE A 145 -6.01 12.44 -11.42
N THR A 146 -5.08 13.38 -11.49
CA THR A 146 -5.32 14.69 -12.10
C THR A 146 -5.07 14.55 -13.58
N VAL A 147 -6.12 14.67 -14.41
CA VAL A 147 -5.94 14.95 -15.83
C VAL A 147 -5.47 16.41 -15.90
N ILE A 148 -4.26 16.67 -16.37
CA ILE A 148 -3.93 18.02 -16.85
C ILE A 148 -4.74 18.15 -18.15
N PRO A 149 -5.70 19.07 -18.26
CA PRO A 149 -6.39 19.28 -19.52
C PRO A 149 -5.32 19.59 -20.57
N ASP A 150 -5.34 18.87 -21.70
CA ASP A 150 -4.43 19.11 -22.81
C ASP A 150 -4.42 20.62 -23.15
N LEU A 151 -3.23 21.22 -23.12
CA LEU A 151 -2.96 22.61 -23.51
C LEU A 151 -3.04 22.78 -25.03
#